data_AF-A0A0R1K1K6-F1
#
_entry.id   AF-A0A0R1K1K6-F1
#
_cell.length_a   1.000
_cell.length_b   1.000
_cell.length_c   1.000
_cell.angle_alpha   90.00
_cell.angle_beta   90.00
_cell.angle_gamma   90.00
#
_symmetry.space_group_name_H-M   'P 1'
#
loop_
_entity.id
_entity.type
_entity.pdbx_description
1 polymer ?
#
loop_
_entity_poly.entity_id
_entity_poly.type
_entity_poly.pdbx_seq_one_letter_code
_entity_poly.pdbx_strand_id
1 'polypeptide(L)' 'MYTTSGETEVQRIIAFRDAAPTGMSGMPCGVCRETLMEFSEKNAQTEIMVDYAHRQTVTLGEIFPNWWGSVKTDA' A
#
# COMPACT_ATOMS: atom_id res chain seq x y z
N MET A 1 10.80 8.83 2.27
CA MET A 1 10.21 8.70 3.62
C MET A 1 11.29 8.16 4.55
N TYR A 2 11.56 6.86 4.54
CA TYR A 2 12.63 6.23 5.32
C TYR A 2 14.00 6.96 5.27
N THR A 3 14.49 7.30 4.08
CA THR A 3 15.82 7.92 3.90
C THR A 3 15.98 9.31 4.53
N THR A 4 14.88 10.01 4.84
CA THR A 4 14.92 11.38 5.37
C THR A 4 14.31 11.47 6.77
N SER A 5 13.21 10.74 7.02
CA SER A 5 12.51 10.79 8.30
C SER A 5 12.66 9.52 9.15
N GLY A 6 13.19 8.43 8.60
CA GLY A 6 13.23 7.13 9.27
C GLY A 6 11.87 6.41 9.36
N GLU A 7 10.79 7.07 8.94
CA GLU A 7 9.44 6.50 8.96
C GLU A 7 9.31 5.33 7.97
N THR A 8 8.75 4.23 8.47
CA THR A 8 8.54 2.98 7.71
C THR A 8 7.08 2.57 7.64
N GLU A 9 6.20 3.17 8.45
CA GLU A 9 4.78 2.82 8.51
C GLU A 9 3.94 3.89 7.80
N VAL A 10 3.15 3.48 6.82
CA VAL A 10 2.32 4.36 5.99
C VAL A 10 0.86 4.11 6.30
N GLN A 11 0.17 5.13 6.80
CA GLN A 11 -1.25 4.96 7.14
C GLN A 11 -2.15 4.97 5.90
N ARG A 12 -1.92 5.91 4.98
CA ARG A 12 -2.77 6.11 3.79
C ARG A 12 -1.95 6.53 2.58
N ILE A 13 -2.32 6.04 1.41
CA ILE A 13 -1.77 6.47 0.13
C ILE A 13 -2.85 6.70 -0.92
N ILE A 14 -2.55 7.60 -1.84
CA ILE A 14 -3.30 7.80 -3.08
C ILE A 14 -2.29 7.96 -4.20
N ALA A 15 -2.54 7.30 -5.33
CA ALA A 15 -1.73 7.43 -6.52
C ALA A 15 -2.57 7.97 -7.66
N PHE A 16 -2.07 9.03 -8.29
CA PHE A 16 -2.67 9.66 -9.46
C PHE A 16 -1.90 9.18 -10.70
N ARG A 17 -2.63 8.92 -11.79
CA ARG A 17 -2.04 8.93 -13.13
C ARG A 17 -2.36 10.28 -13.77
N ASP A 18 -2.96 10.27 -14.96
CA ASP A 18 -3.47 11.48 -15.61
C ASP A 18 -4.74 12.03 -14.93
N ALA A 19 -5.41 11.21 -14.11
CA ALA A 19 -6.59 11.58 -13.33
C ALA A 19 -6.59 10.90 -11.95
N ALA A 20 -7.50 11.36 -11.08
CA ALA A 20 -7.78 10.74 -9.78
C ALA A 20 -8.29 9.29 -9.94
N PRO A 21 -8.07 8.42 -8.95
CA PRO A 21 -8.51 7.04 -9.02
C PRO A 21 -10.05 6.93 -9.00
N THR A 22 -10.55 6.07 -9.88
CA THR A 22 -11.94 5.67 -10.06
C THR A 22 -12.00 4.15 -10.13
N GLY A 23 -12.36 3.50 -9.02
CA GLY A 23 -12.22 2.06 -8.85
C GLY A 23 -10.75 1.61 -8.87
N MET A 24 -10.42 0.56 -9.61
CA MET A 24 -9.05 0.04 -9.61
C MET A 24 -8.08 0.81 -10.52
N SER A 25 -8.47 1.99 -11.02
CA SER A 25 -7.56 2.87 -11.74
C SER A 25 -6.60 3.55 -10.77
N GLY A 26 -5.34 3.73 -11.17
CA GLY A 26 -4.33 4.38 -10.32
C GLY A 26 -3.76 3.53 -9.18
N MET A 27 -4.09 2.24 -9.07
CA MET A 27 -3.52 1.35 -8.04
C MET A 27 -1.98 1.36 -8.03
N PRO A 28 -1.33 1.28 -6.85
CA PRO A 28 0.11 1.09 -6.77
C PRO A 28 0.51 -0.19 -7.52
N CYS A 29 1.62 -0.15 -8.25
CA CYS A 29 2.15 -1.30 -8.96
C CYS A 29 2.69 -2.35 -7.97
N GLY A 30 2.98 -3.56 -8.45
CA GLY A 30 3.49 -4.65 -7.61
C GLY A 30 4.76 -4.27 -6.83
N VAL A 31 5.68 -3.52 -7.46
CA VAL A 31 6.91 -3.05 -6.79
C VAL A 31 6.59 -2.11 -5.63
N CYS A 32 5.68 -1.15 -5.79
CA CYS A 32 5.30 -0.26 -4.70
C CYS A 32 4.64 -1.01 -3.54
N ARG A 33 3.82 -2.03 -3.84
CA ARG A 33 3.18 -2.88 -2.83
C ARG A 33 4.22 -3.68 -2.04
N GLU A 34 5.16 -4.29 -2.75
CA GLU A 34 6.27 -5.02 -2.14
C GLU A 34 7.12 -4.10 -1.25
N THR A 35 7.54 -2.95 -1.78
CA THR A 35 8.35 -1.98 -1.03
C THR A 35 7.66 -1.50 0.26
N LEU A 36 6.34 -1.29 0.24
CA LEU A 36 5.60 -0.97 1.46
C LEU A 36 5.69 -2.10 2.48
N MET A 37 5.46 -3.35 2.08
CA MET A 37 5.58 -4.50 2.97
C MET A 37 7.01 -4.71 3.48
N GLU A 38 8.02 -4.52 2.63
CA GLU A 38 9.45 -4.62 3.01
C GLU A 38 9.86 -3.57 4.05
N PHE A 39 9.27 -2.38 4.03
CA PHE A 39 9.52 -1.37 5.07
C PHE A 39 8.92 -1.76 6.42
N SER A 40 7.72 -2.33 6.42
CA SER A 40 7.04 -2.79 7.62
C SER A 40 5.85 -3.68 7.26
N GLU A 41 5.74 -4.83 7.89
CA GLU A 41 4.57 -5.72 7.76
C GLU A 41 3.26 -5.06 8.16
N LYS A 42 3.31 -4.06 9.05
CA LYS A 42 2.13 -3.28 9.45
C LYS A 42 1.55 -2.47 8.30
N ASN A 43 2.31 -2.24 7.23
CA ASN A 43 1.80 -1.61 6.02
C ASN A 43 0.76 -2.47 5.29
N ALA A 44 0.54 -3.73 5.69
CA ALA A 44 -0.66 -4.46 5.31
C ALA A 44 -1.95 -3.67 5.63
N GLN A 45 -1.94 -2.82 6.66
CA GLN A 45 -3.05 -1.96 7.07
C GLN A 45 -3.07 -0.60 6.35
N THR A 46 -2.11 -0.31 5.46
CA THR A 46 -2.11 0.94 4.68
C THR A 46 -3.37 1.04 3.85
N GLU A 47 -4.15 2.10 4.04
CA GLU A 47 -5.33 2.38 3.22
C GLU A 47 -4.92 2.97 1.88
N ILE A 48 -5.41 2.40 0.79
CA ILE A 48 -5.17 2.82 -0.59
C ILE A 48 -6.48 3.36 -1.14
N MET A 49 -6.50 4.64 -1.52
CA MET A 49 -7.71 5.23 -2.12
C MET A 49 -7.91 4.73 -3.55
N VAL A 50 -9.06 4.09 -3.78
CA VAL A 50 -9.46 3.50 -5.08
C VAL A 50 -10.56 4.33 -5.74
N ASP A 51 -11.42 4.98 -4.98
CA ASP A 51 -12.38 5.93 -5.52
C ASP A 51 -12.26 7.26 -4.79
N TYR A 52 -11.70 8.26 -5.47
CA TYR A 52 -11.52 9.58 -4.90
C TYR A 52 -12.84 10.32 -4.68
N ALA A 53 -13.81 10.16 -5.57
CA ALA A 53 -15.09 10.87 -5.52
C ALA A 53 -15.96 10.34 -4.37
N HIS A 54 -15.99 9.02 -4.19
CA HIS A 54 -16.77 8.36 -3.15
C HIS A 54 -15.96 8.08 -1.87
N ARG A 55 -14.67 8.47 -1.83
CA ARG A 55 -13.75 8.23 -0.71
C ARG A 55 -13.63 6.75 -0.33
N GLN A 56 -13.64 5.87 -1.32
CA GLN A 56 -13.48 4.44 -1.07
C GLN A 56 -12.00 4.07 -1.00
N THR A 57 -11.68 3.21 -0.04
CA THR A 57 -10.35 2.68 0.21
C THR A 57 -10.37 1.15 0.24
N VAL A 58 -9.20 0.55 -0.02
CA VAL A 58 -8.89 -0.85 0.28
C VAL A 58 -7.57 -0.89 1.04
N THR A 59 -7.36 -1.88 1.88
CA THR A 59 -6.06 -2.07 2.54
C THR A 59 -5.06 -2.75 1.60
N LEU A 60 -3.76 -2.54 1.84
CA LEU A 60 -2.71 -3.23 1.09
C LEU A 60 -2.82 -4.76 1.24
N GLY A 61 -3.13 -5.24 2.45
CA GLY A 61 -3.28 -6.68 2.73
C GLY A 61 -4.44 -7.33 1.96
N GLU A 62 -5.53 -6.62 1.71
CA GLU A 62 -6.64 -7.13 0.89
C GLU A 62 -6.26 -7.34 -0.58
N ILE A 63 -5.40 -6.48 -1.13
CA ILE A 63 -5.00 -6.54 -2.55
C ILE A 63 -3.65 -7.24 -2.78
N PHE A 64 -2.96 -7.59 -1.69
CA PHE A 64 -1.68 -8.27 -1.69
C PHE A 64 -1.64 -9.35 -0.58
N PRO A 65 -2.56 -10.33 -0.64
CA PRO A 65 -2.66 -11.38 0.38
C PRO A 65 -1.50 -12.35 0.29
N ASN A 66 -1.22 -13.06 1.39
CA ASN A 66 -0.19 -14.11 1.47
C ASN A 66 1.21 -13.59 1.08
N TRP A 67 1.57 -12.41 1.57
CA TRP A 67 2.89 -11.83 1.30
C TRP A 67 3.99 -12.76 1.80
N TRP A 68 4.88 -13.16 0.89
CA TRP A 68 5.93 -14.15 1.14
C TRP A 68 6.97 -13.71 2.17
N GLY A 69 7.11 -12.41 2.44
CA GLY A 69 8.03 -11.88 3.44
C GLY A 69 7.73 -12.36 4.86
N SER A 70 6.47 -12.70 5.17
CA SER A 70 6.07 -13.21 6.50
C SER A 70 6.69 -14.58 6.83
N VAL A 71 7.14 -15.33 5.82
CA VAL A 71 7.84 -16.61 6.06
C VAL A 71 9.12 -16.39 6.90
N LYS A 72 9.71 -15.19 6.84
CA LYS A 72 10.90 -14.86 7.66
C LYS A 72 10.56 -14.63 9.14
N THR A 73 9.33 -14.24 9.47
CA THR A 73 8.89 -13.94 10.84
C THR A 73 8.26 -15.13 11.56
N ASP A 74 7.95 -16.20 10.84
CA ASP A 74 7.33 -17.42 11.37
C ASP A 74 8.35 -18.45 11.93
N ALA A 75 9.60 -18.02 12.18
CA ALA A 75 10.70 -18.84 12.74
C ALA A 75 11.11 -18.36 14.14
#